data_AF-A0A2E6W6K1-F1
#
_entry.id   AF-A0A2E6W6K1-F1
#
_cell.length_a   1.000
_cell.length_b   1.000
_cell.length_c   1.000
_cell.angle_alpha   90.00
_cell.angle_beta   90.00
_cell.angle_gamma   90.00
#
_symmetry.space_group_name_H-M   'P 1'
#
loop_
_entity.id
_entity.type
_entity.pdbx_description
1 polymer ?
#
loop_
_entity_poly.entity_id
_entity_poly.type
_entity_poly.pdbx_seq_one_letter_code
_entity_poly.pdbx_strand_id
1 'polypeptide(L)' 'MEDNTQTFKLSNQALGSVMMALQESLLNEMDIVPILKGFELVSTGDGLIVTNPPTVRVSNENPITEQDLLNMVK' A
#
# COMPACT_ATOMS: atom_id res chain seq x y z
N MET A 1 -18.01 21.84 22.84
CA MET A 1 -16.81 21.88 21.98
C MET A 1 -17.22 21.17 20.70
N GLU A 2 -17.26 21.89 19.57
CA GLU A 2 -17.54 21.26 18.28
C GLU A 2 -16.27 20.54 17.84
N ASP A 3 -16.34 19.22 17.69
CA ASP A 3 -15.25 18.43 17.14
C ASP A 3 -15.11 18.75 15.64
N ASN A 4 -14.12 19.56 15.29
CA ASN A 4 -13.69 19.82 13.91
C ASN A 4 -12.94 18.59 13.35
N THR A 5 -13.61 17.44 13.28
CA THR A 5 -13.03 16.21 12.72
C THR A 5 -13.31 16.16 11.22
N GLN A 6 -12.26 16.27 10.40
CA GLN A 6 -12.35 16.07 8.96
C GLN A 6 -12.01 14.61 8.62
N THR A 7 -12.90 13.93 7.89
CA THR A 7 -12.68 12.54 7.45
C THR A 7 -12.00 12.52 6.09
N PHE A 8 -10.96 11.71 5.95
CA PHE A 8 -10.28 11.44 4.69
C PHE A 8 -10.32 9.96 4.32
N LYS A 9 -10.13 9.66 3.04
CA LYS A 9 -9.98 8.30 2.51
C LYS A 9 -8.61 8.16 1.88
N LEU A 10 -8.05 6.95 1.89
CA LEU A 10 -6.86 6.64 1.13
C LEU A 10 -7.18 6.68 -0.36
N SER A 11 -6.28 7.28 -1.15
CA SER A 11 -6.29 7.13 -2.60
C SER A 11 -5.92 5.71 -3.01
N ASN A 12 -6.15 5.38 -4.29
CA ASN A 12 -5.71 4.11 -4.86
C ASN A 12 -4.19 3.90 -4.72
N GLN A 13 -3.38 4.96 -4.84
CA GLN A 13 -1.93 4.92 -4.68
C GLN A 13 -1.53 4.61 -3.23
N ALA A 14 -2.19 5.24 -2.27
CA ALA A 14 -1.91 4.98 -0.86
C ALA A 14 -2.33 3.56 -0.47
N LEU A 15 -3.47 3.08 -0.97
CA LEU A 15 -3.89 1.69 -0.77
C LEU A 15 -2.89 0.70 -1.38
N GLY A 16 -2.39 0.98 -2.59
CA GLY A 16 -1.31 0.20 -3.20
C GLY A 16 -0.04 0.16 -2.34
N SER A 17 0.34 1.28 -1.74
CA SER A 17 1.49 1.36 -0.83
C SER A 17 1.30 0.53 0.45
N VAL A 18 0.08 0.52 1.00
CA VAL A 18 -0.27 -0.34 2.15
C VAL A 18 -0.17 -1.81 1.76
N MET A 19 -0.68 -2.20 0.58
CA MET A 19 -0.60 -3.59 0.12
C MET A 19 0.85 -4.04 -0.10
N MET A 20 1.71 -3.16 -0.63
CA MET A 20 3.15 -3.44 -0.76
C MET A 20 3.81 -3.68 0.60
N ALA A 21 3.56 -2.81 1.58
CA ALA A 21 4.09 -2.98 2.93
C ALA A 21 3.59 -4.29 3.58
N LEU A 22 2.33 -4.65 3.35
CA LEU A 22 1.73 -5.88 3.86
C LEU A 22 2.38 -7.11 3.25
N GLN A 23 2.55 -7.13 1.93
CA GLN A 23 3.18 -8.27 1.24
C GLN A 23 4.62 -8.49 1.72
N GLU A 24 5.41 -7.42 1.85
CA GLU A 24 6.79 -7.52 2.36
C GLU A 24 6.83 -8.00 3.82
N SER A 25 5.89 -7.54 4.65
CA SER A 25 5.79 -7.96 6.05
C SER A 25 5.42 -9.43 6.19
N LEU A 26 4.51 -9.92 5.34
CA LEU A 26 4.14 -11.34 5.32
C LEU A 26 5.29 -12.22 4.82
N LEU A 27 6.00 -11.78 3.77
CA LEU A 27 7.11 -12.56 3.19
C LEU A 27 8.29 -12.72 4.16
N ASN A 28 8.60 -11.67 4.92
CA ASN A 28 9.73 -11.66 5.83
C ASN A 28 9.34 -11.88 7.30
N GLU A 29 8.08 -12.24 7.57
CA GLU A 29 7.52 -12.41 8.93
C GLU A 29 7.77 -11.19 9.85
N MET A 30 7.69 -9.99 9.29
CA MET A 30 7.95 -8.72 9.99
C MET A 30 6.67 -8.09 10.51
N ASP A 31 6.78 -7.30 11.59
CA ASP A 31 5.69 -6.42 12.03
C ASP A 31 5.51 -5.26 11.04
N ILE A 32 4.31 -5.14 10.48
CA ILE A 32 3.92 -4.10 9.53
C ILE A 32 3.68 -2.74 10.20
N VAL A 33 3.37 -2.72 11.51
CA VAL A 33 2.93 -1.50 12.22
C VAL A 33 3.98 -0.38 12.16
N PRO A 34 5.28 -0.61 12.38
CA PRO A 34 6.31 0.41 12.23
C PRO A 34 6.39 0.99 10.82
N ILE A 35 6.15 0.18 9.80
CA ILE A 35 6.19 0.60 8.39
C ILE A 35 5.03 1.57 8.10
N LEU A 36 3.80 1.18 8.48
CA LEU A 36 2.62 2.02 8.26
C LEU A 36 2.67 3.32 9.06
N LYS A 37 3.25 3.30 10.27
CA LYS A 37 3.48 4.52 11.07
C LYS A 37 4.50 5.47 10.43
N GLY A 38 5.37 4.95 9.57
CA GLY A 38 6.34 5.75 8.81
C GLY A 38 5.75 6.41 7.55
N PHE A 39 4.51 6.12 7.17
CA PHE A 39 3.91 6.71 5.97
C PHE A 39 3.65 8.20 6.15
N GLU A 40 4.16 8.97 5.21
CA GLU A 40 3.87 10.39 5.06
C GLU A 40 2.64 10.55 4.17
N LEU A 41 1.54 10.99 4.79
CA LEU A 41 0.24 11.13 4.12
C LEU A 41 -0.04 12.60 3.78
N VAL A 42 -0.35 12.87 2.52
CA VAL A 42 -0.75 14.20 2.04
C VAL A 42 -2.15 14.13 1.47
N SER A 43 -3.01 15.08 1.85
CA SER A 43 -4.35 15.20 1.28
C SER A 43 -4.29 15.84 -0.10
N THR A 44 -4.89 15.18 -1.09
CA THR A 44 -5.09 15.70 -2.46
C THR A 44 -6.56 15.63 -2.85
N GLY A 45 -6.89 16.05 -4.08
CA GLY A 45 -8.24 15.91 -4.64
C GLY A 45 -8.71 14.46 -4.76
N ASP A 46 -7.78 13.50 -4.84
CA ASP A 46 -8.06 12.07 -5.02
C ASP A 46 -8.00 11.27 -3.70
N GLY A 47 -7.86 11.96 -2.57
CA GLY A 47 -7.71 11.36 -1.23
C GLY A 47 -6.29 11.51 -0.65
N LEU A 48 -5.98 10.73 0.38
CA LEU A 48 -4.64 10.69 0.97
C LEU A 48 -3.70 9.91 0.05
N ILE A 49 -2.57 10.48 -0.30
CA ILE A 49 -1.47 9.83 -1.01
C ILE A 49 -0.31 9.58 -0.05
N VAL A 50 0.51 8.57 -0.33
CA VAL A 50 1.75 8.28 0.41
C VAL A 50 2.94 8.85 -0.38
N THR A 51 3.68 9.79 0.20
CA THR A 51 4.84 10.44 -0.47
C THR A 51 6.14 9.64 -0.38
N ASN A 52 6.20 8.71 0.56
CA ASN A 52 7.36 7.85 0.82
C ASN A 52 6.98 6.35 0.76
N PRO A 53 6.49 5.85 -0.39
CA PRO A 53 6.07 4.46 -0.51
C PRO A 53 7.25 3.49 -0.24
N PRO A 54 6.99 2.31 0.31
CA PRO A 54 8.03 1.31 0.59
C PRO A 54 8.70 0.85 -0.71
N THR A 55 10.02 0.65 -0.66
CA THR A 55 10.77 0.14 -1.82
C THR A 55 10.65 -1.38 -1.85
N VAL A 56 9.71 -1.92 -2.63
CA VAL A 56 9.61 -3.37 -2.86
C VAL A 56 10.76 -3.80 -3.75
N ARG A 57 11.65 -4.65 -3.23
CA ARG A 57 12.63 -5.34 -4.08
C ARG A 57 11.89 -6.42 -4.84
N VAL A 58 11.49 -6.12 -6.08
CA VAL A 58 11.09 -7.17 -7.02
C VAL A 58 12.36 -7.95 -7.36
N SER A 59 12.61 -9.03 -6.62
CA SER A 59 13.57 -10.05 -7.05
C SER A 59 13.14 -10.48 -8.45
N ASN A 60 14.05 -10.39 -9.42
CA ASN A 60 13.80 -10.67 -10.83
C ASN A 60 13.23 -12.09 -11.06
N GLU A 61 11.93 -12.26 -10.94
CA GLU A 61 11.20 -13.40 -11.47
C GLU A 61 9.97 -12.82 -12.17
N ASN A 62 9.99 -12.96 -13.50
CA ASN A 62 9.07 -12.44 -14.52
C ASN A 62 7.75 -11.81 -14.04
N PRO A 63 7.38 -10.61 -14.54
CA PRO A 63 6.10 -9.99 -14.21
C PRO A 63 4.95 -10.97 -14.50
N ILE A 64 4.15 -11.25 -13.47
CA ILE A 64 2.93 -12.05 -13.58
C ILE A 64 2.02 -11.36 -14.60
N THR A 65 1.71 -12.06 -15.68
CA THR A 65 0.87 -11.55 -16.76
C THR A 65 -0.61 -11.64 -16.37
N GLU A 66 -1.49 -10.86 -17.01
CA GLU A 66 -2.95 -10.99 -16.83
C GLU A 66 -3.45 -12.42 -17.10
N GLN A 67 -2.76 -13.14 -17.99
CA GLN A 67 -3.04 -14.54 -18.29
C GLN A 67 -2.71 -15.47 -17.13
N ASP A 68 -1.64 -15.20 -16.38
CA ASP A 68 -1.26 -15.97 -15.20
C ASP A 68 -2.28 -15.79 -14.07
N LEU A 69 -2.79 -14.57 -13.88
CA LEU A 69 -3.85 -14.27 -12.92
C LEU A 69 -5.16 -15.01 -13.24
N LEU A 70 -5.55 -15.08 -14.52
CA LEU A 70 -6.75 -15.78 -14.97
C LEU A 70 -6.67 -17.30 -14.78
N ASN A 71 -5.47 -17.87 -14.81
CA ASN A 71 -5.26 -19.31 -14.66
C ASN A 71 -5.28 -19.78 -13.19
N MET A 72 -5.13 -18.87 -12.22
CA MET A 72 -5.17 -19.19 -10.79
C MET A 72 -6.58 -19.32 -10.20
N VAL A 73 -7.62 -18.95 -10.95
CA VAL A 73 -9.03 -18.92 -10.50
C VAL A 73 -9.86 -20.08 -11.10
N LYS A 74 -9.21 -21.07 -11.72
CA LYS A 74 -9.88 -22.28 -12.26
C LYS A 74 -9.75 -23.48 -11.35
#